data_AF-A0AAW4UR92-F1
#
_entry.id   AF-A0AAW4UR92-F1
#
_cell.length_a   1.000
_cell.length_b   1.000
_cell.length_c   1.000
_cell.angle_alpha   90.00
_cell.angle_beta   90.00
_cell.angle_gamma   90.00
#
_symmetry.space_group_name_H-M   'P 1'
#
loop_
_entity.id
_entity.type
_entity.pdbx_description
1 polymer ?
#
loop_
_entity_poly.entity_id
_entity_poly.type
_entity_poly.pdbx_seq_one_letter_code
_entity_poly.pdbx_strand_id
1 'polypeptide(L)'
;MIYAYDKVYLRIAQRSLGEMLSYAVYDLGYELEDYYKIFLQSKYSMRFSKGDLFVITGMSGAELAIRVLDIPDDDIIMPSYNTAKSQEYWTGWILAYYQWENCKTFEMIDKEIPICKIRNMYNPYHEMDISSAILKLRDMSQVAKVVVL
;
A
#
# COMPACT_ATOMS: atom_id res chain seq x y z
N MET A 1 -14.94 -14.83 5.61
CA MET A 1 -13.67 -14.30 5.08
C MET A 1 -12.64 -14.39 6.18
N ILE A 2 -11.41 -14.79 5.85
CA ILE A 2 -10.27 -14.74 6.77
C ILE A 2 -9.56 -13.42 6.46
N TYR A 3 -9.44 -12.56 7.46
CA TYR A 3 -8.71 -11.30 7.37
C TYR A 3 -7.24 -11.52 7.72
N ALA A 4 -6.35 -10.71 7.16
CA ALA A 4 -4.91 -10.82 7.42
C ALA A 4 -4.54 -10.60 8.90
N TYR A 5 -5.29 -9.73 9.59
CA TYR A 5 -5.08 -9.37 11.00
C TYR A 5 -6.36 -8.75 11.58
N ASP A 6 -6.38 -8.41 12.88
CA ASP A 6 -7.55 -7.83 13.53
C ASP A 6 -7.94 -6.46 12.95
N LYS A 7 -9.25 -6.21 12.81
CA LYS A 7 -9.82 -4.97 12.29
C LYS A 7 -9.38 -3.73 13.08
N VAL A 8 -9.04 -3.85 14.36
CA VAL A 8 -8.55 -2.73 15.17
C VAL A 8 -7.30 -2.07 14.57
N TYR A 9 -6.48 -2.84 13.85
CA TYR A 9 -5.24 -2.36 13.22
C TYR A 9 -5.45 -1.83 11.81
N LEU A 10 -6.61 -2.07 11.19
CA LEU A 10 -6.86 -1.73 9.78
C LEU A 10 -6.63 -0.25 9.49
N ARG A 11 -7.20 0.66 10.29
CA ARG A 11 -7.03 2.10 10.06
C ARG A 11 -5.57 2.55 10.14
N ILE A 12 -4.80 1.93 11.04
CA ILE A 12 -3.37 2.24 11.19
C ILE A 12 -2.61 1.69 9.99
N ALA A 13 -2.89 0.47 9.56
CA ALA A 13 -2.29 -0.12 8.36
C ALA A 13 -2.56 0.71 7.10
N GLN A 14 -3.80 1.14 6.88
CA GLN A 14 -4.14 1.97 5.73
C GLN A 14 -3.41 3.32 5.75
N ARG A 15 -3.32 3.95 6.92
CA ARG A 15 -2.56 5.18 7.10
C ARG A 15 -1.07 4.95 6.84
N SER A 16 -0.47 3.94 7.45
CA SER A 16 0.95 3.62 7.33
C SER A 16 1.34 3.34 5.87
N LEU A 17 0.57 2.51 5.15
CA LEU A 17 0.86 2.21 3.75
C LEU A 17 0.63 3.42 2.83
N GLY A 18 -0.40 4.23 3.09
CA GLY A 18 -0.63 5.48 2.37
C GLY A 18 0.50 6.50 2.58
N GLU A 19 0.88 6.75 3.83
CA GLU A 19 2.01 7.62 4.17
C GLU A 19 3.31 7.14 3.53
N MET A 20 3.58 5.83 3.56
CA MET A 20 4.78 5.23 2.96
C MET A 20 4.89 5.54 1.47
N LEU A 21 3.83 5.28 0.69
CA LEU A 21 3.86 5.50 -0.75
C LEU A 21 3.91 6.99 -1.09
N SER A 22 3.16 7.82 -0.37
CA SER A 22 3.21 9.27 -0.62
C SER A 22 4.57 9.85 -0.30
N TYR A 23 5.19 9.46 0.82
CA TYR A 23 6.51 9.95 1.20
C TYR A 23 7.57 9.51 0.19
N ALA A 24 7.53 8.25 -0.26
CA ALA A 24 8.45 7.75 -1.28
C ALA A 24 8.39 8.55 -2.60
N VAL A 25 7.20 8.97 -3.03
CA VAL A 25 7.04 9.72 -4.28
C VAL A 25 7.37 11.20 -4.11
N TYR A 26 6.80 11.87 -3.10
CA TYR A 26 6.89 13.32 -3.00
C TYR A 26 8.12 13.83 -2.25
N ASP A 27 8.61 13.08 -1.27
CA ASP A 27 9.74 13.50 -0.43
C ASP A 27 11.05 12.84 -0.87
N LEU A 28 10.99 11.57 -1.30
CA LEU A 28 12.18 10.84 -1.77
C LEU A 28 12.35 10.88 -3.31
N GLY A 29 11.35 11.35 -4.06
CA GLY A 29 11.42 11.53 -5.51
C GLY A 29 11.42 10.25 -6.34
N TYR A 30 10.91 9.13 -5.80
CA TYR A 30 10.79 7.88 -6.56
C TYR A 30 9.52 7.87 -7.42
N GLU A 31 9.57 7.17 -8.55
CA GLU A 31 8.35 6.73 -9.23
C GLU A 31 7.64 5.65 -8.39
N LEU A 32 6.31 5.72 -8.33
CA LEU A 32 5.50 4.81 -7.49
C LEU A 32 5.80 3.35 -7.80
N GLU A 33 5.80 2.98 -9.08
CA GLU A 33 6.03 1.61 -9.53
C GLU A 33 7.42 1.09 -9.14
N ASP A 34 8.45 1.94 -9.15
CA ASP A 34 9.81 1.53 -8.85
C ASP A 34 10.05 1.38 -7.35
N TYR A 35 9.57 2.35 -6.55
CA TYR A 35 9.60 2.21 -5.10
C TYR A 35 8.77 1.00 -4.64
N TYR A 36 7.60 0.77 -5.24
CA TYR A 36 6.76 -0.37 -4.86
C TYR A 36 7.43 -1.71 -5.16
N LYS A 37 8.18 -1.85 -6.26
CA LYS A 37 8.99 -3.06 -6.52
C LYS A 37 10.02 -3.31 -5.40
N ILE A 38 10.69 -2.26 -4.92
CA ILE A 38 11.64 -2.38 -3.80
C ILE A 38 10.90 -2.83 -2.53
N PHE A 39 9.73 -2.24 -2.24
CA PHE A 39 8.88 -2.66 -1.14
C PHE A 39 8.49 -4.14 -1.24
N LEU A 40 8.08 -4.61 -2.43
CA LEU A 40 7.71 -6.01 -2.67
C LEU A 40 8.87 -6.98 -2.39
N GLN A 41 10.11 -6.58 -2.72
CA GLN A 41 11.32 -7.37 -2.47
C GLN A 41 11.79 -7.30 -1.02
N SER A 42 11.35 -6.30 -0.26
CA SER A 42 11.74 -6.12 1.14
C SER A 42 11.05 -7.14 2.06
N LYS A 43 11.70 -7.42 3.21
CA LYS A 43 11.09 -8.20 4.30
C LYS A 43 9.81 -7.53 4.85
N TYR A 44 9.65 -6.22 4.68
CA TYR A 44 8.54 -5.46 5.24
C TYR A 44 7.22 -5.75 4.53
N SER A 45 7.22 -6.01 3.21
CA SER A 45 6.01 -6.42 2.48
C SER A 45 5.38 -7.68 3.06
N MET A 46 6.19 -8.71 3.33
CA MET A 46 5.71 -9.97 3.91
C MET A 46 5.27 -9.81 5.37
N ARG A 47 6.05 -9.06 6.17
CA ARG A 47 5.71 -8.79 7.58
C ARG A 47 4.42 -8.00 7.72
N PHE A 48 4.23 -6.97 6.91
CA PHE A 48 2.99 -6.20 6.84
C PHE A 48 1.82 -7.11 6.45
N SER A 49 1.98 -7.91 5.38
CA SER A 49 0.93 -8.83 4.91
C SER A 49 0.47 -9.84 5.97
N LYS A 50 1.35 -10.18 6.93
CA LYS A 50 1.10 -11.11 8.05
C LYS A 50 0.62 -10.43 9.33
N GLY A 51 0.41 -9.12 9.33
CA GLY A 51 -0.07 -8.43 10.53
C GLY A 51 0.99 -8.13 11.58
N ASP A 52 2.28 -8.05 11.21
CA ASP A 52 3.34 -7.74 12.16
C ASP A 52 3.14 -6.35 12.79
N LEU A 53 2.85 -6.32 14.09
CA LEU A 53 2.52 -5.10 14.82
C LEU A 53 3.66 -4.08 14.82
N PHE A 54 4.93 -4.50 14.77
CA PHE A 54 6.04 -3.57 14.69
C PHE A 54 6.00 -2.80 13.36
N VAL A 55 5.61 -3.47 12.27
CA VAL A 55 5.52 -2.85 10.95
C VAL A 55 4.24 -2.01 10.82
N ILE A 56 3.10 -2.50 11.33
CA ILE A 56 1.81 -1.82 11.17
C ILE A 56 1.67 -0.65 12.14
N THR A 57 2.10 -0.81 13.40
CA THR A 57 1.83 0.15 14.48
C THR A 57 3.08 0.75 15.10
N GLY A 58 4.23 0.07 14.99
CA GLY A 58 5.48 0.45 15.66
C GLY A 58 6.30 1.52 14.95
N MET A 59 5.89 1.94 13.75
CA MET A 59 6.56 2.99 12.96
C MET A 59 5.55 3.74 12.09
N SER A 60 5.87 5.00 11.78
CA SER A 60 5.16 5.80 10.78
C SER A 60 5.36 5.25 9.37
N GLY A 61 4.52 5.66 8.43
CA GLY A 61 4.69 5.24 7.03
C GLY A 61 6.00 5.77 6.41
N ALA A 62 6.46 6.96 6.81
CA ALA A 62 7.74 7.49 6.36
C ALA A 62 8.92 6.68 6.90
N GLU A 63 8.92 6.30 8.18
CA GLU A 63 9.93 5.40 8.74
C GLU A 63 9.91 4.03 8.05
N LEU A 64 8.73 3.50 7.74
CA LEU A 64 8.61 2.28 6.95
C LEU A 64 9.29 2.45 5.58
N ALA A 65 9.14 3.61 4.93
CA ALA A 65 9.76 3.85 3.64
C ALA A 65 11.29 3.93 3.69
N ILE A 66 11.81 4.65 4.68
CA ILE A 66 13.25 4.74 4.96
C ILE A 66 13.82 3.34 5.20
N ARG A 67 13.12 2.51 5.98
CA ARG A 67 13.54 1.13 6.30
C ARG A 67 13.46 0.17 5.13
N VAL A 68 12.55 0.39 4.18
CA VAL A 68 12.48 -0.38 2.93
C VAL A 68 13.69 -0.10 2.04
N LEU A 69 14.16 1.15 2.03
CA LEU A 69 15.31 1.58 1.24
C LEU A 69 16.65 1.38 1.95
N ASP A 70 16.64 1.01 3.23
CA ASP A 70 17.83 0.89 4.08
C ASP A 70 18.67 2.18 4.10
N ILE A 71 18.00 3.34 4.11
CA ILE A 71 18.64 4.66 4.14
C ILE A 71 19.32 4.85 5.51
N PRO A 72 20.62 5.23 5.54
CA PRO A 72 21.32 5.58 6.77
C PRO A 72 20.67 6.76 7.50
N ASP A 73 20.75 6.79 8.83
CA ASP A 73 20.13 7.84 9.65
C ASP A 73 20.57 9.26 9.26
N ASP A 74 21.84 9.42 8.84
CA ASP A 74 22.42 10.71 8.42
C ASP A 74 21.85 11.24 7.10
N ASP A 75 21.23 10.37 6.28
CA ASP A 75 20.68 10.70 4.95
C ASP A 75 19.14 10.82 4.96
N ILE A 76 18.51 10.77 6.13
CA ILE A 76 17.04 10.83 6.26
C ILE A 76 16.52 12.20 5.84
N ILE A 77 15.63 12.20 4.85
CA ILE A 77 14.86 13.38 4.45
C ILE A 77 13.65 13.51 5.37
N MET A 78 13.49 14.64 6.05
CA MET A 78 12.34 14.84 6.94
C MET A 78 11.02 14.88 6.16
N PRO A 79 9.97 14.15 6.58
CA PRO A 79 8.70 14.12 5.87
C PRO A 79 8.01 15.49 5.84
N SER A 80 7.53 15.89 4.67
CA SER A 80 6.65 17.04 4.53
C SER A 80 5.24 16.75 5.05
N TYR A 81 4.60 17.73 5.68
CA TYR A 81 3.31 17.55 6.37
C TYR A 81 2.07 17.45 5.45
N ASN A 82 2.20 17.51 4.12
CA ASN A 82 1.07 17.72 3.21
C ASN A 82 0.68 16.50 2.35
N THR A 83 1.07 15.30 2.74
CA THR A 83 0.92 14.07 1.94
C THR A 83 -0.46 13.41 2.04
N ALA A 84 -1.30 13.76 3.02
CA ALA A 84 -2.56 13.06 3.33
C ALA A 84 -3.65 13.14 2.23
N LYS A 85 -3.44 13.90 1.15
CA LYS A 85 -4.41 14.06 0.04
C LYS A 85 -3.90 13.52 -1.30
N SER A 86 -2.70 12.97 -1.37
CA SER A 86 -2.11 12.55 -2.64
C SER A 86 -2.79 11.30 -3.22
N GLN A 87 -2.59 11.10 -4.52
CA GLN A 87 -3.05 9.93 -5.23
C GLN A 87 -2.40 8.65 -4.67
N GLU A 88 -1.12 8.75 -4.32
CA GLU A 88 -0.26 7.71 -3.76
C GLU A 88 -0.70 7.35 -2.35
N TYR A 89 -1.05 8.35 -1.53
CA TYR A 89 -1.60 8.11 -0.20
C TYR A 89 -2.88 7.28 -0.27
N TRP A 90 -3.83 7.69 -1.12
CA TRP A 90 -5.06 6.93 -1.31
C TRP A 90 -4.80 5.54 -1.89
N THR A 91 -3.84 5.42 -2.82
CA THR A 91 -3.43 4.13 -3.40
C THR A 91 -2.97 3.16 -2.32
N GLY A 92 -2.09 3.60 -1.41
CA GLY A 92 -1.64 2.78 -0.28
C GLY A 92 -2.78 2.49 0.69
N TRP A 93 -3.63 3.48 0.95
CA TRP A 93 -4.77 3.35 1.85
C TRP A 93 -5.78 2.29 1.39
N ILE A 94 -6.14 2.27 0.10
CA ILE A 94 -7.08 1.28 -0.45
C ILE A 94 -6.42 -0.09 -0.63
N LEU A 95 -5.14 -0.11 -1.00
CA LEU A 95 -4.37 -1.34 -1.16
C LEU A 95 -4.24 -2.10 0.16
N ALA A 96 -3.98 -1.41 1.28
CA ALA A 96 -3.94 -2.02 2.60
C ALA A 96 -5.28 -2.65 2.99
N TYR A 97 -6.40 -2.00 2.66
CA TYR A 97 -7.73 -2.58 2.90
C TYR A 97 -7.94 -3.84 2.07
N TYR A 98 -7.64 -3.76 0.77
CA TYR A 98 -7.81 -4.89 -0.14
C TYR A 98 -6.96 -6.09 0.27
N GLN A 99 -5.71 -5.83 0.67
CA GLN A 99 -4.80 -6.84 1.22
C GLN A 99 -5.37 -7.48 2.48
N TRP A 100 -5.80 -6.67 3.45
CA TRP A 100 -6.37 -7.12 4.71
C TRP A 100 -7.61 -7.99 4.52
N GLU A 101 -8.53 -7.56 3.65
CA GLU A 101 -9.79 -8.25 3.37
C GLU A 101 -9.57 -9.61 2.67
N ASN A 102 -8.59 -9.70 1.79
CA ASN A 102 -8.35 -10.87 0.96
C ASN A 102 -7.24 -11.79 1.49
N CYS A 103 -6.54 -11.39 2.56
CA CYS A 103 -5.44 -12.13 3.17
C CYS A 103 -4.36 -12.57 2.16
N LYS A 104 -4.10 -11.73 1.14
CA LYS A 104 -3.07 -11.97 0.12
C LYS A 104 -1.77 -11.28 0.48
N THR A 105 -0.66 -11.71 -0.10
CA THR A 105 0.57 -10.91 -0.08
C THR A 105 0.47 -9.76 -1.08
N PHE A 106 1.21 -8.68 -0.86
CA PHE A 106 1.30 -7.60 -1.85
C PHE A 106 1.83 -8.08 -3.21
N GLU A 107 2.74 -9.05 -3.23
CA GLU A 107 3.25 -9.63 -4.48
C GLU A 107 2.15 -10.37 -5.27
N MET A 108 1.27 -11.11 -4.58
CA MET A 108 0.11 -11.75 -5.23
C MET A 108 -0.86 -10.72 -5.79
N ILE A 109 -1.09 -9.63 -5.05
CA ILE A 109 -1.98 -8.55 -5.49
C ILE A 109 -1.38 -7.86 -6.72
N ASP A 110 -0.09 -7.51 -6.71
CA ASP A 110 0.56 -6.81 -7.83
C ASP A 110 0.59 -7.64 -9.12
N LYS A 111 0.73 -8.97 -9.00
CA LYS A 111 0.62 -9.90 -10.15
C LYS A 111 -0.78 -9.89 -10.79
N GLU A 112 -1.83 -9.72 -9.99
CA GLU A 112 -3.21 -9.65 -10.48
C GLU A 112 -3.59 -8.23 -10.92
N ILE A 113 -3.16 -7.23 -10.15
CA ILE A 113 -3.52 -5.82 -10.28
C ILE A 113 -2.26 -4.99 -9.96
N PRO A 114 -1.47 -4.64 -10.99
CA PRO A 114 -0.30 -3.81 -10.80
C PRO A 114 -0.66 -2.49 -10.10
N ILE A 115 0.21 -2.02 -9.20
CA ILE A 115 -0.07 -0.83 -8.37
C ILE A 115 -0.49 0.40 -9.18
N CYS A 116 0.04 0.58 -10.40
CA CYS A 116 -0.35 1.68 -11.29
C CYS A 116 -1.83 1.64 -11.68
N LYS A 117 -2.43 0.46 -11.83
CA LYS A 117 -3.86 0.31 -12.08
C LYS A 117 -4.69 0.70 -10.87
N ILE A 118 -4.20 0.38 -9.66
CA ILE A 118 -4.83 0.82 -8.42
C ILE A 118 -4.75 2.34 -8.31
N ARG A 119 -3.57 2.94 -8.55
CA ARG A 119 -3.37 4.40 -8.60
C ARG A 119 -4.36 5.08 -9.55
N ASN A 120 -4.54 4.53 -10.75
CA ASN A 120 -5.43 5.07 -11.77
C ASN A 120 -6.93 5.04 -11.38
N MET A 121 -7.29 4.29 -10.33
CA MET A 121 -8.65 4.33 -9.79
C MET A 121 -8.93 5.55 -8.93
N TYR A 122 -7.93 6.35 -8.55
CA TYR A 122 -8.14 7.48 -7.64
C TYR A 122 -9.33 8.36 -8.05
N ASN A 123 -9.42 8.76 -9.32
CA ASN A 123 -10.61 9.42 -9.85
C ASN A 123 -11.53 8.39 -10.53
N PRO A 124 -12.81 8.28 -10.15
CA PRO A 124 -13.53 9.03 -9.10
C PRO A 124 -13.51 8.35 -7.71
N TYR A 125 -12.89 7.18 -7.56
CA TYR A 125 -13.15 6.30 -6.42
C TYR A 125 -12.69 6.86 -5.07
N HIS A 126 -11.80 7.86 -5.02
CA HIS A 126 -11.37 8.51 -3.78
C HIS A 126 -12.48 9.36 -3.11
N GLU A 127 -13.49 9.77 -3.88
CA GLU A 127 -14.66 10.51 -3.38
C GLU A 127 -15.86 9.58 -3.10
N MET A 128 -15.76 8.32 -3.49
CA MET A 128 -16.86 7.35 -3.38
C MET A 128 -16.77 6.54 -2.09
N ASP A 129 -17.85 5.81 -1.78
CA ASP A 129 -17.80 4.79 -0.73
C ASP A 129 -16.74 3.72 -1.07
N ILE A 130 -15.96 3.34 -0.06
CA ILE A 130 -14.87 2.37 -0.17
C ILE A 130 -15.30 1.07 -0.85
N SER A 131 -16.54 0.63 -0.64
CA SER A 131 -17.08 -0.60 -1.24
C SER A 131 -17.06 -0.57 -2.76
N SER A 132 -17.18 0.62 -3.36
CA SER A 132 -17.12 0.80 -4.81
C SER A 132 -15.72 0.51 -5.36
N ALA A 133 -14.68 1.00 -4.67
CA ALA A 133 -13.29 0.73 -5.03
C ALA A 133 -12.94 -0.74 -4.83
N ILE A 134 -13.39 -1.34 -3.72
CA ILE A 134 -13.15 -2.76 -3.42
C ILE A 134 -13.85 -3.67 -4.43
N LEU A 135 -15.09 -3.38 -4.81
CA LEU A 135 -15.79 -4.12 -5.86
C LEU A 135 -14.99 -4.09 -7.17
N LYS A 136 -14.53 -2.90 -7.58
CA LYS A 136 -13.74 -2.75 -8.80
C LYS A 136 -12.42 -3.53 -8.75
N LEU A 137 -11.72 -3.54 -7.62
CA LEU A 137 -10.51 -4.35 -7.44
C LEU A 137 -10.79 -5.85 -7.55
N ARG A 138 -11.91 -6.33 -6.99
CA ARG A 138 -12.32 -7.74 -7.13
C ARG A 138 -12.59 -8.11 -8.59
N ASP A 139 -13.29 -7.26 -9.34
CA ASP A 139 -13.54 -7.48 -10.77
C ASP A 139 -12.23 -7.58 -11.56
N MET A 140 -11.28 -6.69 -11.29
CA MET A 140 -9.96 -6.70 -11.93
C MET A 140 -9.16 -7.97 -11.62
N SER A 141 -9.17 -8.43 -10.36
CA SER A 141 -8.54 -9.69 -9.94
C SER A 141 -9.17 -10.91 -10.63
N GLN A 142 -10.49 -10.92 -10.83
CA GLN A 142 -11.17 -12.04 -11.48
C GLN A 142 -10.88 -12.12 -12.99
N VAL A 143 -10.82 -10.98 -13.68
CA VAL A 143 -10.41 -10.93 -15.09
C VAL A 143 -8.98 -11.47 -15.26
N ALA A 144 -8.05 -11.12 -14.37
CA ALA A 144 -6.69 -11.63 -14.41
C ALA A 144 -6.62 -13.17 -14.33
N LYS A 145 -7.51 -13.81 -13.55
CA LYS A 145 -7.57 -15.27 -13.44
C LYS A 145 -8.12 -15.97 -14.68
N VAL A 146 -9.00 -15.32 -15.44
CA VAL A 146 -9.60 -15.90 -16.66
C VAL A 146 -8.62 -15.87 -17.84
N VAL A 147 -7.73 -14.87 -17.91
CA VAL A 147 -6.77 -14.71 -19.02
C VAL A 147 -5.59 -15.69 -18.95
N VAL A 148 -5.37 -16.34 -17.80
CA VAL A 148 -4.26 -17.29 -17.57
C VAL A 148 -4.68 -18.76 -17.82
N LEU A 149 -5.94 -19.00 -18.19
CA LEU A 149 -6.48 -20.32 -18.58
C LEU A 149 -6.70 -20.39 -20.09
#